data_AF-A0A6N2YGT2-F1
#
_entry.id   AF-A0A6N2YGT2-F1
#
_cell.length_a   1.000
_cell.length_b   1.000
_cell.length_c   1.000
_cell.angle_alpha   90.00
_cell.angle_beta   90.00
_cell.angle_gamma   90.00
#
_symmetry.space_group_name_H-M   'P 1'
#
loop_
_entity.id
_entity.type
_entity.pdbx_description
1 polymer ?
#
loop_
_entity_poly.entity_id
_entity_poly.type
_entity_poly.pdbx_seq_one_letter_code
_entity_poly.pdbx_strand_id
1 'polypeptide(L)'
;MNRKNLYVIMAAAMVSTSVAPSFAAEATQVKKQTITKKEATELVSKVRELMAQRYTGGSQVGQPIYEIKVGETSSQLKIITNIDELEKLVNALGENKELLVTIADKGHTTNSANEVVAEAIEKYENSADLSAEANSITEKAKTEATGIYGVATVEASYDSTKDKLVITLKDKTDVVTSKTLQIGIGDEKVDLTANPVDIAGTNLDPSAEGFRVSKINKLGVEGAKNIADIQLAEITIKNSDLNTVSPQDLYDGYRLTIRGNTIANSVGKSISDISSKDSETGKYKFTVKYTDTSGKAIELTVESTNDKELKDVKDALNGNTKVNLIAGEDRYATAVAIAKETEYTDNIVIVNSNKLVDGLAATPLAQSKKAPILLASDNEIPKVTLDYIKEIIKKSPSAKIYIVGGESAVSNTARKQLESVTKNVERLAGDDRHTTSVAVAKAMGSFKEAFVVGAKGEADAMSIAAKAAELKAPIIVNGWNDLTADAIKLMDGKEIGIVGGSNNVPSQIENQLADIDKDRKVQRVEGETRHDTNAKVIETYYGKLDKLYIAKDGYGNNGMLVDALAAGPLAAGKGPILLAKNDITNSQKNTLDKKLNLGAEVTQIGNGVELTVVQKIGKILGW
;
A
#
# COMPACT_ATOMS: atom_id res chain seq x y z
N MET A 1 7.94 -9.06 9.54
CA MET A 1 6.66 -8.40 9.88
C MET A 1 6.42 -7.19 8.99
N ASN A 2 5.25 -7.09 8.34
CA ASN A 2 4.90 -5.90 7.56
C ASN A 2 4.56 -4.76 8.53
N ARG A 3 5.26 -3.61 8.43
CA ARG A 3 5.01 -2.41 9.27
C ARG A 3 3.53 -2.02 9.34
N LYS A 4 2.75 -2.34 8.30
CA LYS A 4 1.31 -2.09 8.21
C LYS A 4 0.49 -2.72 9.35
N ASN A 5 0.77 -3.96 9.80
CA ASN A 5 -0.12 -4.64 10.76
C ASN A 5 0.07 -4.14 12.21
N LEU A 6 1.30 -3.78 12.60
CA LEU A 6 1.57 -3.15 13.90
C LEU A 6 1.19 -1.66 13.93
N TYR A 7 1.23 -0.97 12.79
CA TYR A 7 0.64 0.37 12.69
C TYR A 7 -0.85 0.35 13.01
N VAL A 8 -1.58 -0.75 12.75
CA VAL A 8 -2.99 -0.86 13.12
C VAL A 8 -3.21 -1.11 14.63
N ILE A 9 -2.21 -1.57 15.38
CA ILE A 9 -2.31 -1.68 16.86
C ILE A 9 -2.10 -0.29 17.47
N MET A 10 -1.06 0.42 17.04
CA MET A 10 -0.81 1.82 17.42
C MET A 10 -1.93 2.76 16.95
N ALA A 11 -2.45 2.57 15.73
CA ALA A 11 -3.56 3.37 15.22
C ALA A 11 -4.88 3.03 15.90
N ALA A 12 -5.13 1.77 16.31
CA ALA A 12 -6.30 1.45 17.13
C ALA A 12 -6.21 2.10 18.52
N ALA A 13 -5.02 2.10 19.13
CA ALA A 13 -4.73 2.82 20.37
C ALA A 13 -4.81 4.36 20.21
N MET A 14 -4.54 4.89 19.01
CA MET A 14 -4.75 6.31 18.72
C MET A 14 -6.21 6.64 18.39
N VAL A 15 -6.99 5.75 17.79
CA VAL A 15 -8.41 5.98 17.50
C VAL A 15 -9.25 5.99 18.78
N SER A 16 -8.87 5.24 19.83
CA SER A 16 -9.50 5.36 21.15
C SER A 16 -9.32 6.75 21.79
N THR A 17 -8.33 7.54 21.36
CA THR A 17 -8.12 8.92 21.85
C THR A 17 -9.13 9.94 21.31
N SER A 18 -9.97 9.59 20.32
CA SER A 18 -10.79 10.57 19.57
C SER A 18 -12.31 10.35 19.53
N VAL A 19 -12.90 9.44 20.32
CA VAL A 19 -14.37 9.23 20.32
C VAL A 19 -14.94 8.84 21.69
N ALA A 20 -16.16 9.32 21.98
CA ALA A 20 -16.95 9.04 23.19
C ALA A 20 -17.61 7.63 23.15
N PRO A 21 -18.07 7.09 24.32
CA PRO A 21 -18.17 5.64 24.59
C PRO A 21 -19.27 4.82 23.90
N SER A 22 -20.19 5.39 23.12
CA SER A 22 -21.17 4.58 22.37
C SER A 22 -20.54 3.82 21.19
N PHE A 23 -19.27 4.10 20.87
CA PHE A 23 -18.52 3.55 19.74
C PHE A 23 -17.58 2.38 20.06
N ALA A 24 -17.64 1.76 21.24
CA ALA A 24 -16.94 0.49 21.47
C ALA A 24 -17.70 -0.74 20.92
N ALA A 25 -18.96 -0.58 20.52
CA ALA A 25 -19.83 -1.71 20.12
C ALA A 25 -19.73 -2.10 18.63
N GLU A 26 -19.14 -1.28 17.76
CA GLU A 26 -18.85 -1.67 16.38
C GLU A 26 -17.34 -1.67 16.10
N ALA A 27 -16.79 -2.89 16.07
CA ALA A 27 -15.46 -3.28 15.63
C ALA A 27 -14.27 -3.02 16.58
N THR A 28 -14.01 -3.99 17.46
CA THR A 28 -12.63 -4.49 17.59
C THR A 28 -12.63 -5.99 17.86
N GLN A 29 -12.62 -6.82 16.81
CA GLN A 29 -12.15 -8.20 16.99
C GLN A 29 -10.76 -8.11 17.63
N VAL A 30 -10.58 -8.76 18.78
CA VAL A 30 -9.26 -8.90 19.42
C VAL A 30 -8.28 -9.36 18.35
N LYS A 31 -7.28 -8.54 18.04
CA LYS A 31 -6.30 -8.90 17.01
C LYS A 31 -5.40 -9.99 17.56
N LYS A 32 -5.71 -11.22 17.17
CA LYS A 32 -4.87 -12.38 17.42
C LYS A 32 -3.74 -12.38 16.41
N GLN A 33 -2.50 -12.40 16.89
CA GLN A 33 -1.32 -12.41 16.04
C GLN A 33 -0.31 -13.41 16.58
N THR A 34 0.37 -14.13 15.68
CA THR A 34 1.57 -14.88 16.03
C THR A 34 2.79 -14.18 15.45
N ILE A 35 3.84 -14.01 16.25
CA ILE A 35 5.11 -13.41 15.84
C ILE A 35 6.29 -14.27 16.26
N THR A 36 7.44 -14.08 15.62
CA THR A 36 8.68 -14.77 15.98
C THR A 36 9.41 -14.08 17.13
N LYS A 37 10.26 -14.81 17.85
CA LYS A 37 11.20 -14.24 18.85
C LYS A 37 12.05 -13.09 18.29
N LYS A 38 12.41 -13.13 16.99
CA LYS A 38 13.16 -12.05 16.31
C LYS A 38 12.32 -10.78 16.12
N GLU A 39 11.03 -10.92 15.84
CA GLU A 39 10.10 -9.80 15.68
C GLU A 39 9.65 -9.22 17.03
N ALA A 40 9.79 -10.00 18.10
CA ALA A 40 9.46 -9.56 19.46
C ALA A 40 10.26 -8.34 19.93
N THR A 41 11.44 -8.04 19.36
CA THR A 41 12.19 -6.81 19.66
C THR A 41 11.42 -5.54 19.27
N GLU A 42 10.74 -5.56 18.11
CA GLU A 42 9.90 -4.43 17.69
C GLU A 42 8.64 -4.34 18.56
N LEU A 43 8.05 -5.49 18.94
CA LEU A 43 6.93 -5.53 19.88
C LEU A 43 7.32 -4.91 21.23
N VAL A 44 8.42 -5.34 21.82
CA VAL A 44 8.95 -4.83 23.09
C VAL A 44 9.10 -3.31 23.04
N SER A 45 9.66 -2.77 21.95
CA SER A 45 9.85 -1.33 21.81
C SER A 45 8.53 -0.56 21.81
N LYS A 46 7.47 -1.12 21.22
CA LYS A 46 6.14 -0.50 21.19
C LYS A 46 5.37 -0.68 22.49
N VAL A 47 5.47 -1.86 23.11
CA VAL A 47 4.90 -2.10 24.44
C VAL A 47 5.55 -1.13 25.45
N ARG A 48 6.85 -0.83 25.32
CA ARG A 48 7.52 0.21 26.12
C ARG A 48 6.83 1.57 25.99
N GLU A 49 6.51 2.00 24.77
CA GLU A 49 5.82 3.27 24.52
C GLU A 49 4.42 3.26 25.15
N LEU A 50 3.67 2.16 25.05
CA LEU A 50 2.35 2.02 25.68
C LEU A 50 2.42 2.03 27.21
N MET A 51 3.37 1.29 27.81
CA MET A 51 3.56 1.24 29.27
C MET A 51 3.96 2.60 29.87
N ALA A 52 4.50 3.49 29.06
CA ALA A 52 4.84 4.86 29.47
C ALA A 52 3.63 5.78 29.54
N GLN A 53 2.51 5.45 28.88
CA GLN A 53 1.33 6.32 28.86
C GLN A 53 0.54 6.23 30.17
N ARG A 54 0.22 7.39 30.74
CA ARG A 54 -0.50 7.53 32.01
C ARG A 54 -1.68 8.47 31.85
N TYR A 55 -2.73 8.25 32.64
CA TYR A 55 -3.78 9.25 32.79
C TYR A 55 -3.18 10.54 33.35
N THR A 56 -3.58 11.68 32.79
CA THR A 56 -3.07 12.99 33.19
C THR A 56 -4.13 13.85 33.89
N GLY A 57 -5.40 13.41 33.92
CA GLY A 57 -6.49 14.07 34.63
C GLY A 57 -7.47 13.07 35.28
N GLY A 58 -8.38 13.58 36.12
CA GLY A 58 -9.45 12.78 36.75
C GLY A 58 -9.03 11.95 37.97
N SER A 59 -9.81 10.92 38.29
CA SER A 59 -9.62 10.08 39.48
C SER A 59 -8.42 9.12 39.38
N GLN A 60 -7.95 8.83 38.16
CA GLN A 60 -6.90 7.85 37.86
C GLN A 60 -5.53 8.46 37.52
N VAL A 61 -5.29 9.75 37.80
CA VAL A 61 -4.04 10.45 37.45
C VAL A 61 -2.80 9.66 37.86
N GLY A 62 -1.87 9.50 36.92
CA GLY A 62 -0.60 8.78 37.11
C GLY A 62 -0.69 7.26 36.99
N GLN A 63 -1.90 6.68 36.92
CA GLN A 63 -2.09 5.25 36.66
C GLN A 63 -1.81 4.92 35.18
N PRO A 64 -1.33 3.70 34.87
CA PRO A 64 -1.10 3.26 33.49
C PRO A 64 -2.41 3.10 32.73
N ILE A 65 -2.43 3.64 31.51
CA ILE A 65 -3.57 3.51 30.59
C ILE A 65 -3.66 2.09 30.03
N TYR A 66 -2.52 1.45 29.78
CA TYR A 66 -2.48 0.12 29.17
C TYR A 66 -2.12 -0.95 30.19
N GLU A 67 -2.85 -2.07 30.14
CA GLU A 67 -2.51 -3.29 30.84
C GLU A 67 -1.83 -4.27 29.90
N ILE A 68 -0.63 -4.68 30.27
CA ILE A 68 0.11 -5.71 29.54
C ILE A 68 0.16 -6.95 30.43
N LYS A 69 -0.35 -8.08 29.93
CA LYS A 69 -0.17 -9.37 30.59
C LYS A 69 0.68 -10.30 29.74
N VAL A 70 1.48 -11.12 30.40
CA VAL A 70 2.38 -12.08 29.77
C VAL A 70 2.28 -13.43 30.47
N GLY A 71 2.32 -14.52 29.72
CA GLY A 71 2.28 -15.89 30.25
C GLY A 71 2.39 -16.93 29.14
N GLU A 72 2.58 -18.21 29.47
CA GLU A 72 2.66 -19.26 28.44
C GLU A 72 1.28 -19.66 27.90
N THR A 73 0.24 -19.49 28.71
CA THR A 73 -1.17 -19.81 28.37
C THR A 73 -2.10 -18.72 28.89
N SER A 74 -3.33 -18.65 28.38
CA SER A 74 -4.33 -17.67 28.81
C SER A 74 -4.64 -17.72 30.31
N SER A 75 -4.51 -18.89 30.95
CA SER A 75 -4.71 -19.08 32.39
C SER A 75 -3.50 -18.68 33.25
N GLN A 76 -2.34 -18.45 32.63
CA GLN A 76 -1.08 -18.08 33.31
C GLN A 76 -0.68 -16.62 33.07
N LEU A 77 -1.51 -15.83 32.40
CA LEU A 77 -1.25 -14.41 32.13
C LEU A 77 -1.10 -13.62 33.44
N LYS A 78 0.04 -12.97 33.61
CA LYS A 78 0.33 -12.06 34.72
C LYS A 78 0.57 -10.66 34.19
N ILE A 79 0.06 -9.66 34.91
CA ILE A 79 0.31 -8.25 34.60
C ILE A 79 1.81 -7.99 34.81
N ILE A 80 2.46 -7.41 33.81
CA ILE A 80 3.83 -6.90 33.93
C ILE A 80 3.80 -5.40 34.19
N THR A 81 4.70 -4.92 35.04
CA THR A 81 4.82 -3.48 35.36
C THR A 81 6.10 -2.86 34.83
N ASN A 82 7.07 -3.69 34.43
CA ASN A 82 8.30 -3.28 33.78
C ASN A 82 8.45 -4.02 32.43
N ILE A 83 8.82 -3.29 31.38
CA ILE A 83 9.12 -3.84 30.06
C ILE A 83 10.27 -4.87 30.09
N ASP A 84 11.21 -4.72 31.01
CA ASP A 84 12.34 -5.64 31.18
C ASP A 84 11.88 -7.08 31.48
N GLU A 85 10.70 -7.24 32.09
CA GLU A 85 10.10 -8.57 32.33
C GLU A 85 9.72 -9.24 31.01
N LEU A 86 9.07 -8.49 30.09
CA LEU A 86 8.77 -9.00 28.75
C LEU A 86 10.05 -9.30 27.97
N GLU A 87 11.05 -8.41 28.04
CA GLU A 87 12.34 -8.65 27.38
C GLU A 87 13.02 -9.92 27.89
N LYS A 88 13.06 -10.12 29.21
CA LYS A 88 13.62 -11.34 29.82
C LYS A 88 12.86 -12.57 29.37
N LEU A 89 11.53 -12.55 29.37
CA LEU A 89 10.70 -13.69 28.96
C LEU A 89 10.86 -14.00 27.47
N VAL A 90 10.91 -12.98 26.62
CA VAL A 90 11.19 -13.14 25.18
C VAL A 90 12.57 -13.74 24.97
N ASN A 91 13.59 -13.22 25.66
CA ASN A 91 14.97 -13.70 25.53
C ASN A 91 15.15 -15.13 26.07
N ALA A 92 14.46 -15.46 27.16
CA ALA A 92 14.48 -16.79 27.79
C ALA A 92 13.55 -17.81 27.10
N LEU A 93 12.76 -17.40 26.10
CA LEU A 93 11.85 -18.30 25.39
C LEU A 93 12.65 -19.42 24.71
N GLY A 94 12.45 -20.66 25.20
CA GLY A 94 13.10 -21.88 24.73
C GLY A 94 12.47 -22.44 23.45
N GLU A 95 13.14 -23.38 22.78
CA GLU A 95 12.65 -23.96 21.51
C GLU A 95 11.25 -24.58 21.66
N ASN A 96 10.39 -24.37 20.66
CA ASN A 96 8.99 -24.83 20.62
C ASN A 96 8.11 -24.36 21.80
N LYS A 97 8.55 -23.32 22.53
CA LYS A 97 7.75 -22.64 23.55
C LYS A 97 7.07 -21.40 22.97
N GLU A 98 5.93 -21.08 23.55
CA GLU A 98 5.12 -19.93 23.22
C GLU A 98 5.02 -18.99 24.42
N LEU A 99 5.00 -17.69 24.13
CA LEU A 99 4.75 -16.64 25.10
C LEU A 99 3.58 -15.81 24.61
N LEU A 100 2.48 -15.85 25.34
CA LEU A 100 1.31 -15.03 25.09
C LEU A 100 1.49 -13.65 25.73
N VAL A 101 1.24 -12.60 24.96
CA VAL A 101 1.24 -11.20 25.39
C VAL A 101 -0.12 -10.61 25.05
N THR A 102 -0.84 -10.12 26.05
CA THR A 102 -2.12 -9.44 25.86
C THR A 102 -1.97 -7.97 26.19
N ILE A 103 -2.51 -7.10 25.33
CA ILE A 103 -2.51 -5.65 25.51
C ILE A 103 -3.96 -5.19 25.61
N ALA A 104 -4.33 -4.60 26.74
CA ALA A 104 -5.62 -3.98 26.93
C ALA A 104 -5.45 -2.48 27.19
N ASP A 105 -6.34 -1.68 26.62
CA ASP A 105 -6.57 -0.28 26.97
C ASP A 105 -7.56 -0.28 28.14
N LYS A 106 -7.24 0.38 29.26
CA LYS A 106 -8.11 0.50 30.44
C LYS A 106 -9.23 1.53 30.26
N GLY A 107 -9.46 1.95 29.02
CA GLY A 107 -10.43 2.95 28.65
C GLY A 107 -9.89 4.35 28.93
N HIS A 108 -9.68 5.14 27.89
CA HIS A 108 -9.27 6.52 28.05
C HIS A 108 -9.85 7.41 26.94
N THR A 109 -9.95 8.69 27.24
CA THR A 109 -10.24 9.74 26.26
C THR A 109 -9.49 11.01 26.64
N THR A 110 -9.48 12.00 25.74
CA THR A 110 -8.93 13.32 26.03
C THR A 110 -10.06 14.29 26.35
N ASN A 111 -10.05 14.88 27.55
CA ASN A 111 -11.07 15.84 27.97
C ASN A 111 -10.83 17.24 27.36
N SER A 112 -11.75 18.18 27.60
CA SER A 112 -11.66 19.56 27.10
C SER A 112 -10.46 20.35 27.64
N ALA A 113 -9.81 19.90 28.72
CA ALA A 113 -8.57 20.47 29.25
C ALA A 113 -7.31 19.84 28.61
N ASN A 114 -7.50 19.00 27.58
CA ASN A 114 -6.44 18.24 26.92
C ASN A 114 -5.71 17.27 27.86
N GLU A 115 -6.42 16.78 28.89
CA GLU A 115 -5.95 15.75 29.80
C GLU A 115 -6.50 14.39 29.40
N VAL A 116 -5.71 13.34 29.59
CA VAL A 116 -6.13 11.96 29.39
C VAL A 116 -6.84 11.46 30.65
N VAL A 117 -8.10 11.07 30.51
CA VAL A 117 -8.99 10.68 31.61
C VAL A 117 -9.63 9.31 31.34
N ALA A 118 -9.97 8.59 32.42
CA ALA A 118 -10.64 7.29 32.36
C ALA A 118 -12.18 7.39 32.30
N GLU A 119 -12.71 8.60 32.44
CA GLU A 119 -14.13 8.86 32.55
C GLU A 119 -14.58 9.84 31.47
N ALA A 120 -15.74 9.60 30.86
CA ALA A 120 -16.32 10.46 29.85
C ALA A 120 -17.80 10.73 30.14
N ILE A 121 -18.24 11.95 29.82
CA ILE A 121 -19.66 12.28 29.78
C ILE A 121 -20.20 11.80 28.43
N GLU A 122 -21.28 11.03 28.44
CA GLU A 122 -21.91 10.55 27.20
C GLU A 122 -22.48 11.73 26.39
N LYS A 123 -22.44 11.60 25.07
CA LYS A 123 -22.98 12.58 24.12
C LYS A 123 -24.01 11.94 23.20
N TYR A 124 -24.84 12.76 22.55
CA TYR A 124 -25.69 12.30 21.46
C TYR A 124 -24.86 12.24 20.18
N GLU A 125 -24.73 11.06 19.57
CA GLU A 125 -23.83 10.89 18.41
C GLU A 125 -24.57 10.94 17.07
N ASN A 126 -25.87 10.67 17.09
CA ASN A 126 -26.65 10.60 15.87
C ASN A 126 -28.14 10.91 16.12
N SER A 127 -28.89 11.05 15.03
CA SER A 127 -30.33 11.31 15.02
C SER A 127 -31.15 10.23 15.75
N ALA A 128 -30.70 8.98 15.76
CA ALA A 128 -31.40 7.90 16.46
C ALA A 128 -31.26 8.03 17.99
N ASP A 129 -30.10 8.46 18.49
CA ASP A 129 -29.90 8.74 19.93
C ASP A 129 -30.84 9.84 20.40
N LEU A 130 -30.93 10.95 19.66
CA LEU A 130 -31.82 12.07 19.97
C LEU A 130 -33.30 11.64 19.96
N SER A 131 -33.70 10.82 18.98
CA SER A 131 -35.06 10.31 18.89
C SER A 131 -35.38 9.31 20.00
N ALA A 132 -34.43 8.45 20.38
CA ALA A 132 -34.61 7.50 21.47
C ALA A 132 -34.72 8.21 22.82
N GLU A 133 -33.91 9.25 23.03
CA GLU A 133 -33.95 10.03 24.27
C GLU A 133 -35.25 10.83 24.40
N ALA A 134 -35.77 11.41 23.31
CA ALA A 134 -37.08 12.07 23.33
C ALA A 134 -38.19 11.14 23.86
N ASN A 135 -38.19 9.88 23.40
CA ASN A 135 -39.13 8.86 23.85
C ASN A 135 -38.89 8.47 25.32
N SER A 136 -37.63 8.25 25.70
CA SER A 136 -37.22 7.94 27.08
C SER A 136 -37.69 9.00 28.08
N ILE A 137 -37.45 10.28 27.79
CA ILE A 137 -37.88 11.41 28.63
C ILE A 137 -39.41 11.46 28.71
N THR A 138 -40.10 11.24 27.59
CA THR A 138 -41.58 11.25 27.55
C THR A 138 -42.17 10.13 28.41
N GLU A 139 -41.58 8.94 28.41
CA GLU A 139 -42.01 7.84 29.28
C GLU A 139 -41.68 8.11 30.74
N LYS A 140 -40.45 8.56 31.05
CA LYS A 140 -40.04 8.92 32.42
C LYS A 140 -40.93 10.00 33.01
N ALA A 141 -41.34 11.00 32.22
CA ALA A 141 -42.23 12.06 32.69
C ALA A 141 -43.59 11.57 33.20
N LYS A 142 -44.01 10.35 32.85
CA LYS A 142 -45.26 9.74 33.35
C LYS A 142 -45.13 9.14 34.75
N THR A 143 -43.92 8.74 35.15
CA THR A 143 -43.71 7.91 36.34
C THR A 143 -42.66 8.45 37.30
N GLU A 144 -41.66 9.17 36.82
CA GLU A 144 -40.56 9.71 37.62
C GLU A 144 -41.05 10.94 38.40
N ALA A 145 -40.73 10.97 39.71
CA ALA A 145 -41.20 12.00 40.61
C ALA A 145 -40.05 12.82 41.23
N THR A 146 -38.81 12.51 40.86
CA THR A 146 -37.60 13.15 41.38
C THR A 146 -37.03 14.20 40.42
N GLY A 147 -36.16 15.07 40.94
CA GLY A 147 -35.50 16.14 40.17
C GLY A 147 -36.49 17.07 39.45
N ILE A 148 -36.23 17.35 38.18
CA ILE A 148 -37.07 18.25 37.37
C ILE A 148 -38.49 17.69 37.19
N TYR A 149 -38.65 16.37 37.09
CA TYR A 149 -39.96 15.74 36.95
C TYR A 149 -40.84 15.93 38.18
N GLY A 150 -40.26 16.16 39.37
CA GLY A 150 -40.99 16.44 40.60
C GLY A 150 -41.71 17.79 40.56
N VAL A 151 -41.06 18.82 40.01
CA VAL A 151 -41.48 20.23 40.11
C VAL A 151 -41.97 20.86 38.81
N ALA A 152 -41.70 20.23 37.66
CA ALA A 152 -42.11 20.71 36.33
C ALA A 152 -42.83 19.61 35.53
N THR A 153 -43.74 20.03 34.66
CA THR A 153 -44.25 19.18 33.57
C THR A 153 -43.21 19.21 32.44
N VAL A 154 -42.79 18.02 31.99
CA VAL A 154 -41.74 17.84 30.98
C VAL A 154 -42.33 17.21 29.73
N GLU A 155 -42.16 17.87 28.59
CA GLU A 155 -42.53 17.38 27.26
C GLU A 155 -41.27 17.31 26.40
N ALA A 156 -40.99 16.17 25.77
CA ALA A 156 -39.85 16.00 24.87
C ALA A 156 -40.29 15.52 23.49
N SER A 157 -39.61 15.99 22.45
CA SER A 157 -39.87 15.59 21.06
C SER A 157 -38.60 15.68 20.23
N TYR A 158 -38.56 14.94 19.12
CA TYR A 158 -37.47 14.97 18.17
C TYR A 158 -37.85 15.75 16.90
N ASP A 159 -37.14 16.85 16.63
CA ASP A 159 -37.27 17.62 15.38
C ASP A 159 -36.33 17.06 14.32
N SER A 160 -36.87 16.15 13.51
CA SER A 160 -36.14 15.49 12.41
C SER A 160 -35.65 16.43 11.31
N THR A 161 -36.16 17.66 11.21
CA THR A 161 -35.72 18.61 10.17
C THR A 161 -34.45 19.36 10.56
N LYS A 162 -34.15 19.40 11.86
CA LYS A 162 -33.00 20.13 12.42
C LYS A 162 -32.01 19.24 13.16
N ASP A 163 -32.30 17.93 13.26
CA ASP A 163 -31.59 16.97 14.09
C ASP A 163 -31.44 17.49 15.54
N LYS A 164 -32.56 17.91 16.14
CA LYS A 164 -32.62 18.45 17.51
C LYS A 164 -33.60 17.69 18.39
N LEU A 165 -33.16 17.33 19.59
CA LEU A 165 -34.02 16.99 20.72
C LEU A 165 -34.57 18.30 21.32
N VAL A 166 -35.88 18.45 21.34
CA VAL A 166 -36.59 19.62 21.86
C VAL A 166 -37.29 19.24 23.16
N ILE A 167 -36.84 19.84 24.28
CA ILE A 167 -37.41 19.61 25.61
C ILE A 167 -38.09 20.90 26.08
N THR A 168 -39.38 20.81 26.38
CA THR A 168 -40.19 21.91 26.92
C THR A 168 -40.54 21.61 28.37
N LEU A 169 -40.17 22.53 29.25
CA LEU A 169 -40.43 22.50 30.68
C LEU A 169 -41.48 23.54 31.03
N LYS A 170 -42.45 23.17 31.88
CA LYS A 170 -43.50 24.08 32.39
C LYS A 170 -43.60 23.92 33.91
N ASP A 171 -43.64 25.01 34.67
CA ASP A 171 -43.77 24.92 36.13
C ASP A 171 -45.13 24.26 36.49
N LYS A 172 -45.15 23.27 37.40
CA LYS A 172 -46.41 22.58 37.78
C LYS A 172 -47.39 23.48 38.53
N THR A 173 -46.88 24.49 39.23
CA THR A 173 -47.66 25.40 40.06
C THR A 173 -48.08 26.69 39.33
N ASP A 174 -47.48 26.99 38.17
CA ASP A 174 -47.69 28.23 37.42
C ASP A 174 -47.58 27.94 35.91
N VAL A 175 -48.73 27.76 35.26
CA VAL A 175 -48.80 27.33 33.84
C VAL A 175 -48.21 28.37 32.88
N VAL A 176 -47.98 29.61 33.33
CA VAL A 176 -47.59 30.73 32.48
C VAL A 176 -46.08 30.75 32.19
N THR A 177 -45.25 30.12 33.03
CA THR A 177 -43.78 30.07 32.84
C THR A 177 -43.36 28.76 32.17
N SER A 178 -42.84 28.88 30.94
CA SER A 178 -42.27 27.76 30.18
C SER A 178 -40.88 28.07 29.64
N LYS A 179 -40.07 27.03 29.45
CA LYS A 179 -38.75 27.10 28.84
C LYS A 179 -38.58 25.94 27.87
N THR A 180 -38.16 26.26 26.65
CA THR A 180 -37.79 25.26 25.64
C THR A 180 -36.28 25.27 25.44
N LEU A 181 -35.69 24.08 25.45
CA LEU A 181 -34.27 23.84 25.25
C LEU A 181 -34.10 22.91 24.04
N GLN A 182 -33.06 23.17 23.24
CA GLN A 182 -32.75 22.37 22.06
C GLN A 182 -31.35 21.79 22.20
N ILE A 183 -31.25 20.48 22.02
CA ILE A 183 -30.03 19.70 22.16
C ILE A 183 -29.75 19.01 20.84
N GLY A 184 -28.51 19.08 20.36
CA GLY A 184 -28.10 18.48 19.09
C GLY A 184 -27.09 17.35 19.24
N ILE A 185 -26.73 16.81 18.08
CA ILE A 185 -25.61 15.87 17.96
C ILE A 185 -24.31 16.55 18.43
N GLY A 186 -23.53 15.84 19.24
CA GLY A 186 -22.30 16.29 19.88
C GLY A 186 -22.50 16.92 21.26
N ASP A 187 -23.73 17.22 21.67
CA ASP A 187 -24.05 17.72 23.01
C ASP A 187 -24.08 16.56 24.03
N GLU A 188 -23.79 16.89 25.29
CA GLU A 188 -23.83 15.94 26.42
C GLU A 188 -25.25 15.42 26.66
N LYS A 189 -25.37 14.13 26.99
CA LYS A 189 -26.64 13.51 27.35
C LYS A 189 -27.18 14.14 28.64
N VAL A 190 -28.49 14.38 28.63
CA VAL A 190 -29.15 15.10 29.72
C VAL A 190 -29.71 14.14 30.74
N ASP A 191 -29.55 14.50 32.01
CA ASP A 191 -30.18 13.85 33.14
C ASP A 191 -31.08 14.86 33.84
N LEU A 192 -32.38 14.69 33.64
CA LEU A 192 -33.41 15.53 34.24
C LEU A 192 -33.62 15.27 35.74
N THR A 193 -32.92 14.28 36.31
CA THR A 193 -32.85 14.08 37.77
C THR A 193 -31.68 14.82 38.41
N ALA A 194 -30.66 15.18 37.63
CA ALA A 194 -29.55 16.02 38.06
C ALA A 194 -29.94 17.51 38.09
N ASN A 195 -29.18 18.30 38.86
CA ASN A 195 -29.43 19.73 38.99
C ASN A 195 -29.16 20.46 37.66
N PRO A 196 -30.13 21.22 37.11
CA PRO A 196 -29.90 22.05 35.94
C PRO A 196 -29.04 23.27 36.29
N VAL A 197 -28.60 23.98 35.26
CA VAL A 197 -27.68 25.10 35.39
C VAL A 197 -28.31 26.37 34.83
N ASP A 198 -28.13 27.49 35.52
CA ASP A 198 -28.54 28.81 35.05
C ASP A 198 -27.57 29.40 34.00
N ILE A 199 -27.84 30.62 33.54
CA ILE A 199 -27.01 31.31 32.55
C ILE A 199 -25.61 31.68 33.07
N ALA A 200 -25.45 31.77 34.39
CA ALA A 200 -24.17 32.07 35.04
C ALA A 200 -23.34 30.80 35.31
N GLY A 201 -23.85 29.61 35.00
CA GLY A 201 -23.18 28.35 35.29
C GLY A 201 -23.45 27.81 36.70
N THR A 202 -24.40 28.38 37.43
CA THR A 202 -24.74 27.96 38.79
C THR A 202 -25.73 26.79 38.77
N ASN A 203 -25.45 25.74 39.54
CA ASN A 203 -26.41 24.64 39.74
C ASN A 203 -27.65 25.14 40.49
N LEU A 204 -28.82 24.89 39.92
CA LEU A 204 -30.12 25.19 40.50
C LEU A 204 -30.68 23.92 41.14
N ASP A 205 -31.10 24.00 42.40
CA ASP A 205 -31.77 22.89 43.08
C ASP A 205 -33.26 22.87 42.70
N PRO A 206 -33.76 21.85 41.98
CA PRO A 206 -35.17 21.74 41.61
C PRO A 206 -36.12 21.63 42.81
N SER A 207 -35.63 21.18 43.96
CA SER A 207 -36.44 21.03 45.18
C SER A 207 -36.59 22.32 45.99
N ALA A 208 -35.81 23.36 45.67
CA ALA A 208 -35.83 24.62 46.41
C ALA A 208 -37.17 25.35 46.25
N GLU A 209 -37.64 25.94 47.36
CA GLU A 209 -38.86 26.75 47.36
C GLU A 209 -38.71 27.94 46.39
N GLY A 210 -39.68 28.11 45.48
CA GLY A 210 -39.64 29.18 44.48
C GLY A 210 -38.82 28.87 43.22
N PHE A 211 -38.44 27.61 42.96
CA PHE A 211 -37.89 27.16 41.68
C PHE A 211 -38.77 27.59 40.50
N ARG A 212 -38.14 27.99 39.39
CA ARG A 212 -38.80 28.41 38.14
C ARG A 212 -38.03 27.87 36.95
N VAL A 213 -38.68 27.13 36.06
CA VAL A 213 -38.04 26.57 34.84
C VAL A 213 -37.49 27.65 33.92
N SER A 214 -37.99 28.89 33.98
CA SER A 214 -37.51 30.02 33.16
C SER A 214 -36.05 30.41 33.44
N LYS A 215 -35.53 30.07 34.63
CA LYS A 215 -34.13 30.32 35.02
C LYS A 215 -33.16 29.28 34.46
N ILE A 216 -33.65 28.15 33.97
CA ILE A 216 -32.82 27.09 33.43
C ILE A 216 -32.24 27.52 32.08
N ASN A 217 -30.93 27.41 31.96
CA ASN A 217 -30.22 27.63 30.71
C ASN A 217 -29.67 26.32 30.12
N LYS A 218 -29.16 25.42 30.96
CA LYS A 218 -28.69 24.09 30.56
C LYS A 218 -29.33 23.04 31.48
N LEU A 219 -29.73 21.90 30.93
CA LEU A 219 -30.21 20.78 31.74
C LEU A 219 -29.06 20.14 32.52
N GLY A 220 -29.41 19.43 33.60
CA GLY A 220 -28.47 18.54 34.26
C GLY A 220 -27.96 17.50 33.25
N VAL A 221 -26.70 17.09 33.40
CA VAL A 221 -26.08 16.04 32.60
C VAL A 221 -25.71 14.89 33.52
N GLU A 222 -25.71 13.68 32.98
CA GLU A 222 -25.28 12.51 33.74
C GLU A 222 -23.80 12.66 34.13
N GLY A 223 -23.43 12.15 35.31
CA GLY A 223 -22.02 12.17 35.75
C GLY A 223 -21.11 11.43 34.77
N ALA A 224 -19.83 11.80 34.74
CA ALA A 224 -18.85 11.10 33.91
C ALA A 224 -18.82 9.61 34.28
N LYS A 225 -18.88 8.73 33.27
CA LYS A 225 -18.84 7.27 33.44
C LYS A 225 -17.47 6.74 33.06
N ASN A 226 -17.04 5.68 33.74
CA ASN A 226 -15.83 4.95 33.38
C ASN A 226 -15.95 4.42 31.94
N ILE A 227 -14.90 4.66 31.15
CA ILE A 227 -14.74 4.08 29.83
C ILE A 227 -14.38 2.61 30.01
N ALA A 228 -15.04 1.72 29.27
CA ALA A 228 -14.79 0.28 29.39
C ALA A 228 -13.40 -0.11 28.88
N ASP A 229 -12.79 -1.11 29.53
CA ASP A 229 -11.56 -1.73 29.06
C ASP A 229 -11.76 -2.38 27.68
N ILE A 230 -10.78 -2.19 26.79
CA ILE A 230 -10.78 -2.78 25.45
C ILE A 230 -9.54 -3.65 25.28
N GLN A 231 -9.75 -4.94 24.99
CA GLN A 231 -8.66 -5.85 24.63
C GLN A 231 -8.17 -5.56 23.21
N LEU A 232 -7.05 -4.84 23.08
CA LEU A 232 -6.51 -4.40 21.79
C LEU A 232 -5.86 -5.54 21.00
N ALA A 233 -5.08 -6.38 21.68
CA ALA A 233 -4.29 -7.43 21.03
C ALA A 233 -4.06 -8.65 21.91
N GLU A 234 -3.93 -9.81 21.27
CA GLU A 234 -3.45 -11.06 21.85
C GLU A 234 -2.34 -11.59 20.92
N ILE A 235 -1.11 -11.59 21.41
CA ILE A 235 0.08 -11.83 20.59
C ILE A 235 0.80 -13.07 21.12
N THR A 236 0.88 -14.11 20.30
CA THR A 236 1.66 -15.31 20.59
C THR A 236 3.06 -15.16 20.00
N ILE A 237 4.07 -15.06 20.85
CA ILE A 237 5.47 -15.08 20.45
C ILE A 237 5.93 -16.53 20.46
N LYS A 238 6.37 -17.05 19.32
CA LYS A 238 6.93 -18.40 19.24
C LYS A 238 8.44 -18.35 19.06
N ASN A 239 9.13 -19.23 19.78
CA ASN A 239 10.49 -19.62 19.47
C ASN A 239 10.46 -20.98 18.75
N SER A 240 9.66 -21.05 17.69
CA SER A 240 9.78 -22.13 16.71
C SER A 240 11.05 -21.90 15.91
N ASP A 241 11.83 -22.96 15.74
CA ASP A 241 12.98 -22.99 14.85
C ASP A 241 12.65 -22.35 13.50
N LEU A 242 13.65 -21.65 12.97
CA LEU A 242 13.64 -20.60 11.95
C LEU A 242 12.99 -20.89 10.58
N ASN A 243 12.22 -21.98 10.44
CA ASN A 243 12.02 -22.58 9.15
C ASN A 243 10.62 -23.11 8.87
N THR A 244 9.69 -23.14 9.82
CA THR A 244 8.31 -23.58 9.50
C THR A 244 7.45 -22.45 8.93
N VAL A 245 6.77 -22.67 7.80
CA VAL A 245 5.91 -21.68 7.11
C VAL A 245 4.60 -22.28 6.63
N SER A 246 3.62 -21.40 6.40
CA SER A 246 2.37 -21.76 5.75
C SER A 246 2.54 -21.78 4.21
N PRO A 247 1.70 -22.54 3.48
CA PRO A 247 1.63 -22.49 2.02
C PRO A 247 1.53 -21.08 1.45
N GLN A 248 0.67 -20.25 2.06
CA GLN A 248 0.35 -18.90 1.57
C GLN A 248 1.54 -17.93 1.71
N ASP A 249 2.51 -18.24 2.57
CA ASP A 249 3.76 -17.47 2.67
C ASP A 249 4.64 -17.63 1.43
N LEU A 250 4.44 -18.70 0.64
CA LEU A 250 5.27 -19.05 -0.52
C LEU A 250 4.51 -18.93 -1.85
N TYR A 251 3.21 -19.21 -1.86
CA TYR A 251 2.39 -19.23 -3.07
C TYR A 251 0.99 -18.66 -2.80
N ASP A 252 0.54 -17.71 -3.61
CA ASP A 252 -0.75 -17.02 -3.41
C ASP A 252 -1.92 -17.65 -4.20
N GLY A 253 -1.70 -18.83 -4.80
CA GLY A 253 -2.67 -19.53 -5.65
C GLY A 253 -2.49 -19.26 -7.14
N TYR A 254 -1.67 -18.26 -7.51
CA TYR A 254 -1.39 -17.90 -8.91
C TYR A 254 0.11 -17.75 -9.20
N ARG A 255 0.84 -17.10 -8.28
CA ARG A 255 2.28 -16.81 -8.36
C ARG A 255 2.96 -17.11 -7.04
N LEU A 256 4.28 -17.29 -7.11
CA LEU A 256 5.11 -17.28 -5.92
C LEU A 256 5.05 -15.90 -5.25
N THR A 257 5.05 -15.89 -3.92
CA THR A 257 5.31 -14.67 -3.14
C THR A 257 6.78 -14.27 -3.28
N ILE A 258 7.16 -13.13 -2.70
CA ILE A 258 8.58 -12.72 -2.64
C ILE A 258 9.44 -13.84 -2.05
N ARG A 259 9.01 -14.41 -0.92
CA ARG A 259 9.74 -15.47 -0.23
C ARG A 259 9.78 -16.75 -1.07
N GLY A 260 8.66 -17.15 -1.65
CA GLY A 260 8.58 -18.31 -2.55
C GLY A 260 9.50 -18.16 -3.76
N ASN A 261 9.55 -16.96 -4.35
CA ASN A 261 10.38 -16.68 -5.53
C ASN A 261 11.87 -16.68 -5.19
N THR A 262 12.27 -16.11 -4.04
CA THR A 262 13.65 -16.20 -3.55
C THR A 262 14.07 -17.65 -3.37
N ILE A 263 13.22 -18.49 -2.78
CA ILE A 263 13.50 -19.91 -2.59
C ILE A 263 13.55 -20.64 -3.92
N ALA A 264 12.60 -20.41 -4.83
CA ALA A 264 12.54 -21.09 -6.11
C ALA A 264 13.82 -20.89 -6.95
N ASN A 265 14.43 -19.70 -6.86
CA ASN A 265 15.63 -19.29 -7.62
C ASN A 265 16.95 -19.48 -6.85
N SER A 266 16.91 -20.07 -5.66
CA SER A 266 18.09 -20.28 -4.82
C SER A 266 18.97 -21.44 -5.29
N VAL A 267 20.28 -21.33 -5.05
CA VAL A 267 21.25 -22.37 -5.39
C VAL A 267 21.15 -23.54 -4.41
N GLY A 268 21.23 -24.77 -4.94
CA GLY A 268 21.16 -25.98 -4.12
C GLY A 268 19.77 -26.27 -3.55
N LYS A 269 18.72 -25.66 -4.11
CA LYS A 269 17.32 -25.93 -3.74
C LYS A 269 17.00 -27.42 -3.89
N SER A 270 16.54 -28.04 -2.82
CA SER A 270 15.99 -29.41 -2.82
C SER A 270 14.70 -29.44 -2.00
N ILE A 271 13.69 -30.18 -2.48
CA ILE A 271 12.37 -30.25 -1.86
C ILE A 271 12.06 -31.72 -1.55
N SER A 272 11.72 -32.03 -0.31
CA SER A 272 11.35 -33.39 0.10
C SER A 272 9.98 -33.81 -0.42
N ASP A 273 9.64 -35.07 -0.25
CA ASP A 273 8.26 -35.53 -0.39
C ASP A 273 7.38 -35.01 0.74
N ILE A 274 6.08 -34.93 0.43
CA ILE A 274 5.05 -34.58 1.40
C ILE A 274 4.87 -35.78 2.33
N SER A 275 4.94 -35.53 3.63
CA SER A 275 4.76 -36.56 4.64
C SER A 275 3.34 -37.14 4.62
N SER A 276 3.16 -38.30 5.23
CA SER A 276 1.84 -38.71 5.70
C SER A 276 1.28 -37.69 6.69
N LYS A 277 -0.06 -37.67 6.83
CA LYS A 277 -0.74 -36.83 7.81
C LYS A 277 -0.27 -37.19 9.22
N ASP A 278 0.20 -36.20 9.96
CA ASP A 278 0.61 -36.34 11.34
C ASP A 278 -0.61 -36.58 12.23
N SER A 279 -0.55 -37.61 13.08
CA SER A 279 -1.70 -38.06 13.87
C SER A 279 -2.04 -37.13 15.04
N GLU A 280 -1.08 -36.35 15.53
CA GLU A 280 -1.27 -35.44 16.67
C GLU A 280 -1.71 -34.05 16.20
N THR A 281 -1.05 -33.53 15.18
CA THR A 281 -1.28 -32.18 14.66
C THR A 281 -2.30 -32.13 13.53
N GLY A 282 -2.58 -33.26 12.87
CA GLY A 282 -3.45 -33.34 11.71
C GLY A 282 -2.88 -32.65 10.46
N LYS A 283 -1.58 -32.38 10.41
CA LYS A 283 -0.92 -31.65 9.32
C LYS A 283 -0.08 -32.58 8.44
N TYR A 284 0.04 -32.18 7.18
CA TYR A 284 1.03 -32.66 6.26
C TYR A 284 2.22 -31.69 6.28
N LYS A 285 3.42 -32.16 5.92
CA LYS A 285 4.60 -31.29 5.78
C LYS A 285 5.54 -31.74 4.67
N PHE A 286 6.32 -30.81 4.13
CA PHE A 286 7.54 -31.10 3.37
C PHE A 286 8.62 -30.11 3.76
N THR A 287 9.87 -30.39 3.37
CA THR A 287 11.02 -29.55 3.69
C THR A 287 11.71 -29.07 2.43
N VAL A 288 12.16 -27.81 2.41
CA VAL A 288 12.94 -27.17 1.36
C VAL A 288 14.31 -26.78 1.90
N LYS A 289 15.37 -27.39 1.38
CA LYS A 289 16.74 -26.97 1.69
C LYS A 289 17.26 -26.08 0.59
N TYR A 290 17.89 -24.96 0.93
CA TYR A 290 18.48 -24.03 -0.04
C TYR A 290 19.61 -23.19 0.55
N THR A 291 20.38 -22.52 -0.30
CA THR A 291 21.37 -21.52 0.12
C THR A 291 20.81 -20.12 -0.11
N ASP A 292 20.81 -19.29 0.92
CA ASP A 292 20.36 -17.90 0.81
C ASP A 292 21.38 -17.00 0.09
N THR A 293 21.01 -15.73 -0.13
CA THR A 293 21.85 -14.73 -0.82
C THR A 293 23.14 -14.39 -0.06
N SER A 294 23.25 -14.74 1.22
CA SER A 294 24.46 -14.58 2.04
C SER A 294 25.40 -15.79 1.97
N GLY A 295 24.98 -16.87 1.30
CA GLY A 295 25.73 -18.13 1.25
C GLY A 295 25.43 -19.08 2.41
N LYS A 296 24.40 -18.81 3.22
CA LYS A 296 24.01 -19.64 4.36
C LYS A 296 23.02 -20.72 3.92
N ALA A 297 23.25 -21.96 4.35
CA ALA A 297 22.30 -23.06 4.18
C ALA A 297 21.08 -22.89 5.11
N ILE A 298 19.88 -23.04 4.53
CA ILE A 298 18.58 -22.93 5.19
C ILE A 298 17.78 -24.20 4.90
N GLU A 299 17.02 -24.69 5.88
CA GLU A 299 16.15 -25.87 5.77
C GLU A 299 14.73 -25.53 6.23
N LEU A 300 13.86 -25.11 5.32
CA LEU A 300 12.50 -24.64 5.55
C LEU A 300 11.47 -25.79 5.61
N THR A 301 10.65 -25.90 6.65
CA THR A 301 9.47 -26.79 6.69
C THR A 301 8.23 -26.05 6.21
N VAL A 302 7.43 -26.64 5.33
CA VAL A 302 6.13 -26.10 4.90
C VAL A 302 5.06 -27.07 5.38
N GLU A 303 4.04 -26.58 6.09
CA GLU A 303 2.99 -27.43 6.67
C GLU A 303 1.58 -26.89 6.44
N SER A 304 0.61 -27.79 6.22
CA SER A 304 -0.81 -27.45 6.11
C SER A 304 -1.67 -28.63 6.54
N THR A 305 -2.91 -28.36 6.94
CA THR A 305 -3.94 -29.38 7.13
C THR A 305 -4.50 -29.90 5.81
N ASN A 306 -4.18 -29.22 4.69
CA ASN A 306 -4.61 -29.52 3.33
C ASN A 306 -3.43 -29.98 2.47
N ASP A 307 -3.43 -31.26 2.06
CA ASP A 307 -2.37 -31.86 1.25
C ASP A 307 -2.32 -31.27 -0.17
N LYS A 308 -3.47 -30.86 -0.71
CA LYS A 308 -3.55 -30.19 -2.02
C LYS A 308 -2.81 -28.87 -2.02
N GLU A 309 -2.93 -28.06 -0.97
CA GLU A 309 -2.19 -26.79 -0.84
C GLU A 309 -0.67 -27.01 -0.83
N LEU A 310 -0.19 -28.05 -0.13
CA LEU A 310 1.24 -28.37 -0.15
C LEU A 310 1.71 -28.85 -1.52
N LYS A 311 0.88 -29.61 -2.23
CA LYS A 311 1.19 -30.04 -3.60
C LYS A 311 1.29 -28.83 -4.53
N ASP A 312 0.32 -27.91 -4.46
CA ASP A 312 0.31 -26.69 -5.28
C ASP A 312 1.55 -25.83 -5.00
N VAL A 313 1.95 -25.66 -3.73
CA VAL A 313 3.19 -24.93 -3.38
C VAL A 313 4.44 -25.67 -3.87
N LYS A 314 4.51 -26.99 -3.69
CA LYS A 314 5.66 -27.80 -4.14
C LYS A 314 5.81 -27.70 -5.66
N ASP A 315 4.72 -27.77 -6.40
CA ASP A 315 4.68 -27.61 -7.86
C ASP A 315 5.08 -26.17 -8.26
N ALA A 316 4.56 -25.15 -7.58
CA ALA A 316 4.93 -23.75 -7.79
C ALA A 316 6.42 -23.47 -7.55
N LEU A 317 7.00 -24.03 -6.47
CA LEU A 317 8.44 -23.91 -6.19
C LEU A 317 9.31 -24.62 -7.24
N ASN A 318 8.76 -25.57 -7.98
CA ASN A 318 9.39 -26.22 -9.13
C ASN A 318 9.12 -25.52 -10.46
N GLY A 319 8.49 -24.34 -10.44
CA GLY A 319 8.24 -23.51 -11.62
C GLY A 319 6.87 -23.70 -12.25
N ASN A 320 5.99 -24.54 -11.67
CA ASN A 320 4.62 -24.69 -12.16
C ASN A 320 3.69 -23.66 -11.51
N THR A 321 3.75 -22.43 -11.99
CA THR A 321 2.86 -21.34 -11.57
C THR A 321 1.95 -20.89 -12.71
N LYS A 322 0.79 -20.32 -12.37
CA LYS A 322 -0.09 -19.69 -13.38
C LYS A 322 0.50 -18.37 -13.90
N VAL A 323 1.20 -17.65 -13.02
CA VAL A 323 1.91 -16.41 -13.32
C VAL A 323 3.38 -16.57 -13.00
N ASN A 324 4.24 -16.25 -13.97
CA ASN A 324 5.68 -16.16 -13.79
C ASN A 324 6.05 -14.86 -13.08
N LEU A 325 6.98 -14.88 -12.12
CA LEU A 325 7.43 -13.70 -11.38
C LEU A 325 8.91 -13.44 -11.61
N ILE A 326 9.23 -12.32 -12.28
CA ILE A 326 10.60 -11.84 -12.44
C ILE A 326 10.79 -10.65 -11.50
N ALA A 327 11.40 -10.89 -10.33
CA ALA A 327 11.62 -9.86 -9.32
C ALA A 327 12.84 -10.15 -8.45
N GLY A 328 13.48 -9.09 -7.96
CA GLY A 328 14.51 -9.14 -6.93
C GLY A 328 14.08 -8.45 -5.64
N GLU A 329 14.99 -8.42 -4.65
CA GLU A 329 14.75 -7.78 -3.35
C GLU A 329 14.50 -6.27 -3.47
N ASP A 330 15.10 -5.64 -4.48
CA ASP A 330 14.89 -4.24 -4.84
C ASP A 330 14.82 -4.05 -6.37
N ARG A 331 14.74 -2.80 -6.82
CA ARG A 331 14.67 -2.44 -8.24
C ARG A 331 15.94 -2.80 -9.02
N TYR A 332 17.12 -2.75 -8.38
CA TYR A 332 18.39 -3.05 -9.01
C TYR A 332 18.51 -4.57 -9.26
N ALA A 333 18.19 -5.37 -8.24
CA ALA A 333 18.10 -6.81 -8.36
C ALA A 333 17.00 -7.26 -9.34
N THR A 334 15.87 -6.55 -9.39
CA THR A 334 14.80 -6.79 -10.38
C THR A 334 15.31 -6.52 -11.80
N ALA A 335 16.01 -5.41 -12.05
CA ALA A 335 16.61 -5.13 -13.37
C ALA A 335 17.63 -6.19 -13.79
N VAL A 336 18.44 -6.69 -12.85
CA VAL A 336 19.36 -7.82 -13.10
C VAL A 336 18.62 -9.12 -13.39
N ALA A 337 17.52 -9.41 -12.68
CA ALA A 337 16.69 -10.59 -12.95
C ALA A 337 16.09 -10.54 -14.36
N ILE A 338 15.53 -9.40 -14.76
CA ILE A 338 15.03 -9.16 -16.12
C ILE A 338 16.16 -9.33 -17.15
N ALA A 339 17.34 -8.78 -16.87
CA ALA A 339 18.48 -8.85 -17.77
C ALA A 339 19.02 -10.28 -17.97
N LYS A 340 18.80 -11.19 -17.01
CA LYS A 340 19.10 -12.61 -17.18
C LYS A 340 18.11 -13.30 -18.11
N GLU A 341 16.84 -12.90 -18.07
CA GLU A 341 15.78 -13.43 -18.94
C GLU A 341 15.89 -12.95 -20.40
N THR A 342 16.53 -11.81 -20.66
CA THR A 342 16.78 -11.35 -22.04
C THR A 342 17.97 -12.02 -22.70
N GLU A 343 18.91 -12.54 -21.90
CA GLU A 343 20.20 -13.11 -22.33
C GLU A 343 21.09 -12.15 -23.16
N TYR A 344 20.75 -10.87 -23.18
CA TYR A 344 21.48 -9.85 -23.92
C TYR A 344 22.83 -9.55 -23.28
N THR A 345 23.89 -9.66 -24.09
CA THR A 345 25.28 -9.41 -23.64
C THR A 345 26.10 -8.53 -24.58
N ASP A 346 25.55 -8.15 -25.74
CA ASP A 346 26.29 -7.39 -26.77
C ASP A 346 26.66 -6.00 -26.29
N ASN A 347 25.75 -5.36 -25.54
CA ASN A 347 25.91 -4.02 -24.98
C ASN A 347 25.15 -3.94 -23.65
N ILE A 348 25.29 -2.83 -22.92
CA ILE A 348 24.59 -2.55 -21.67
C ILE A 348 24.02 -1.13 -21.74
N VAL A 349 22.77 -0.94 -21.31
CA VAL A 349 22.19 0.39 -21.13
C VAL A 349 22.03 0.68 -19.64
N ILE A 350 22.53 1.84 -19.20
CA ILE A 350 22.46 2.29 -17.81
C ILE A 350 21.52 3.48 -17.72
N VAL A 351 20.53 3.37 -16.83
CA VAL A 351 19.58 4.43 -16.50
C VAL A 351 19.58 4.67 -15.00
N ASN A 352 19.37 5.91 -14.57
CA ASN A 352 19.17 6.21 -13.15
C ASN A 352 17.80 5.73 -12.66
N SER A 353 17.78 5.04 -11.54
CA SER A 353 16.58 4.41 -10.99
C SER A 353 15.51 5.37 -10.44
N ASN A 354 15.87 6.62 -10.17
CA ASN A 354 15.02 7.69 -9.64
C ASN A 354 14.70 8.77 -10.69
N LYS A 355 15.39 8.79 -11.83
CA LYS A 355 15.23 9.81 -12.88
C LYS A 355 14.82 9.19 -14.21
N LEU A 356 13.68 8.50 -14.16
CA LEU A 356 13.14 7.70 -15.27
C LEU A 356 12.82 8.48 -16.53
N VAL A 357 12.63 9.80 -16.41
CA VAL A 357 12.32 10.67 -17.55
C VAL A 357 13.42 10.60 -18.62
N ASP A 358 14.69 10.58 -18.22
CA ASP A 358 15.79 10.46 -19.18
C ASP A 358 15.84 9.04 -19.77
N GLY A 359 15.35 8.06 -19.01
CA GLY A 359 15.25 6.65 -19.40
C GLY A 359 14.11 6.31 -20.35
N LEU A 360 13.13 7.18 -20.60
CA LEU A 360 11.94 6.82 -21.40
C LEU A 360 12.31 6.31 -22.81
N ALA A 361 13.37 6.87 -23.39
CA ALA A 361 13.88 6.48 -24.70
C ALA A 361 14.85 5.28 -24.67
N ALA A 362 15.21 4.78 -23.49
CA ALA A 362 16.22 3.74 -23.34
C ALA A 362 15.74 2.37 -23.85
N THR A 363 14.45 2.07 -23.77
CA THR A 363 13.88 0.77 -24.16
C THR A 363 14.12 0.44 -25.64
N PRO A 364 13.78 1.30 -26.61
CA PRO A 364 14.10 1.04 -28.01
C PRO A 364 15.60 0.96 -28.29
N LEU A 365 16.41 1.78 -27.63
CA LEU A 365 17.87 1.71 -27.75
C LEU A 365 18.38 0.33 -27.30
N ALA A 366 17.98 -0.11 -26.12
CA ALA A 366 18.40 -1.38 -25.54
C ALA A 366 18.06 -2.55 -26.47
N GLN A 367 16.84 -2.58 -27.03
CA GLN A 367 16.46 -3.60 -28.00
C GLN A 367 17.26 -3.52 -29.31
N SER A 368 17.53 -2.31 -29.82
CA SER A 368 18.32 -2.11 -31.04
C SER A 368 19.79 -2.54 -30.90
N LYS A 369 20.35 -2.41 -29.68
CA LYS A 369 21.74 -2.74 -29.35
C LYS A 369 21.89 -4.11 -28.69
N LYS A 370 20.82 -4.90 -28.57
CA LYS A 370 20.82 -6.19 -27.86
C LYS A 370 21.46 -6.06 -26.48
N ALA A 371 20.95 -5.10 -25.72
CA ALA A 371 21.43 -4.72 -24.40
C ALA A 371 20.34 -4.88 -23.34
N PRO A 372 20.66 -5.37 -22.13
CA PRO A 372 19.77 -5.20 -21.00
C PRO A 372 19.80 -3.75 -20.50
N ILE A 373 18.69 -3.34 -19.89
CA ILE A 373 18.63 -2.09 -19.11
C ILE A 373 18.97 -2.42 -17.67
N LEU A 374 20.05 -1.84 -17.17
CA LEU A 374 20.47 -1.93 -15.78
C LEU A 374 20.40 -0.56 -15.13
N LEU A 375 20.33 -0.56 -13.79
CA LEU A 375 20.01 0.63 -13.03
C LEU A 375 21.21 1.12 -12.19
N ALA A 376 21.45 2.42 -12.27
CA ALA A 376 22.34 3.18 -11.38
C ALA A 376 21.54 3.90 -10.30
N SER A 377 22.21 4.26 -9.21
CA SER A 377 21.74 5.31 -8.28
C SER A 377 22.34 6.65 -8.67
N ASP A 378 22.05 7.73 -7.93
CA ASP A 378 22.52 9.07 -8.27
C ASP A 378 24.07 9.17 -8.31
N ASN A 379 24.72 8.58 -7.31
CA ASN A 379 26.16 8.73 -7.08
C ASN A 379 26.98 7.44 -7.23
N GLU A 380 26.34 6.31 -7.50
CA GLU A 380 27.04 5.02 -7.62
C GLU A 380 26.31 4.01 -8.53
N ILE A 381 27.05 2.97 -8.92
CA ILE A 381 26.51 1.74 -9.47
C ILE A 381 26.36 0.74 -8.32
N PRO A 382 25.12 0.36 -7.94
CA PRO A 382 24.90 -0.62 -6.88
C PRO A 382 25.64 -1.93 -7.16
N LYS A 383 26.10 -2.58 -6.09
CA LYS A 383 26.94 -3.78 -6.19
C LYS A 383 26.34 -4.87 -7.08
N VAL A 384 25.03 -5.16 -6.92
CA VAL A 384 24.32 -6.16 -7.74
C VAL A 384 24.36 -5.84 -9.23
N THR A 385 24.23 -4.55 -9.58
CA THR A 385 24.35 -4.08 -10.98
C THR A 385 25.79 -4.21 -11.46
N LEU A 386 26.77 -3.72 -10.68
CA LEU A 386 28.18 -3.72 -11.07
C LEU A 386 28.73 -5.13 -11.27
N ASP A 387 28.35 -6.07 -10.41
CA ASP A 387 28.78 -7.46 -10.52
C ASP A 387 28.20 -8.13 -11.77
N TYR A 388 26.92 -7.88 -12.08
CA TYR A 388 26.33 -8.39 -13.31
C TYR A 388 26.94 -7.76 -14.57
N ILE A 389 27.31 -6.47 -14.54
CA ILE A 389 28.07 -5.82 -15.61
C ILE A 389 29.41 -6.53 -15.83
N LYS A 390 30.15 -6.84 -14.76
CA LYS A 390 31.42 -7.59 -14.87
C LYS A 390 31.20 -8.97 -15.49
N GLU A 391 30.11 -9.66 -15.15
CA GLU A 391 29.75 -10.93 -15.78
C GLU A 391 29.52 -10.79 -17.29
N ILE A 392 28.79 -9.76 -17.72
CA ILE A 392 28.57 -9.47 -19.15
C ILE A 392 29.90 -9.14 -19.84
N ILE A 393 30.71 -8.22 -19.30
CA ILE A 393 31.99 -7.83 -19.91
C ILE A 393 32.97 -9.03 -19.98
N LYS A 394 32.94 -9.94 -19.00
CA LYS A 394 33.74 -11.16 -19.05
C LYS A 394 33.32 -12.09 -20.19
N LYS A 395 32.01 -12.19 -20.49
CA LYS A 395 31.48 -12.99 -21.61
C LYS A 395 31.68 -12.29 -22.95
N SER A 396 31.54 -10.97 -22.97
CA SER A 396 31.58 -10.12 -24.16
C SER A 396 32.49 -8.91 -23.93
N PRO A 397 33.84 -9.06 -24.05
CA PRO A 397 34.79 -7.99 -23.75
C PRO A 397 34.63 -6.71 -24.59
N SER A 398 34.02 -6.82 -25.77
CA SER A 398 33.74 -5.70 -26.67
C SER A 398 32.48 -4.91 -26.29
N ALA A 399 31.68 -5.39 -25.33
CA ALA A 399 30.39 -4.80 -25.02
C ALA A 399 30.53 -3.34 -24.59
N LYS A 400 29.68 -2.48 -25.18
CA LYS A 400 29.65 -1.05 -24.88
C LYS A 400 28.61 -0.76 -23.80
N ILE A 401 28.94 0.14 -22.88
CA ILE A 401 28.02 0.65 -21.88
C ILE A 401 27.51 2.02 -22.32
N TYR A 402 26.20 2.13 -22.56
CA TYR A 402 25.50 3.36 -22.88
C TYR A 402 24.85 3.92 -21.61
N ILE A 403 25.34 5.05 -21.11
CA ILE A 403 24.71 5.80 -20.03
C ILE A 403 23.68 6.73 -20.64
N VAL A 404 22.40 6.55 -20.31
CA VAL A 404 21.34 7.46 -20.76
C VAL A 404 21.06 8.49 -19.67
N GLY A 405 21.21 9.77 -20.03
CA GLY A 405 21.04 10.90 -19.13
C GLY A 405 22.34 11.63 -18.79
N GLY A 406 22.19 12.91 -18.44
CA GLY A 406 23.30 13.80 -18.10
C GLY A 406 24.02 13.42 -16.80
N GLU A 407 25.03 14.20 -16.43
CA GLU A 407 25.75 14.01 -15.17
C GLU A 407 24.84 14.15 -13.94
N SER A 408 23.83 15.01 -14.02
CA SER A 408 22.81 15.13 -12.98
C SER A 408 22.05 13.82 -12.80
N ALA A 409 21.88 12.99 -13.83
CA ALA A 409 21.20 11.71 -13.75
C ALA A 409 22.14 10.58 -13.34
N VAL A 410 23.26 10.43 -14.03
CA VAL A 410 24.28 9.43 -13.66
C VAL A 410 25.58 10.18 -13.48
N SER A 411 25.98 10.37 -12.22
CA SER A 411 27.16 11.18 -11.87
C SER A 411 28.44 10.70 -12.55
N ASN A 412 29.43 11.57 -12.64
CA ASN A 412 30.76 11.18 -13.10
C ASN A 412 31.43 10.16 -12.17
N THR A 413 31.05 10.10 -10.89
CA THR A 413 31.49 9.05 -9.96
C THR A 413 30.97 7.69 -10.39
N ALA A 414 29.67 7.57 -10.66
CA ALA A 414 29.08 6.32 -11.16
C ALA A 414 29.68 5.92 -12.52
N ARG A 415 29.89 6.90 -13.43
CA ARG A 415 30.60 6.65 -14.71
C ARG A 415 32.00 6.09 -14.49
N LYS A 416 32.79 6.66 -13.57
CA LYS A 416 34.15 6.16 -13.27
C LYS A 416 34.14 4.72 -12.73
N GLN A 417 33.11 4.32 -11.98
CA GLN A 417 32.94 2.91 -11.57
C GLN A 417 32.73 2.00 -12.78
N LEU A 418 31.93 2.41 -13.78
CA LEU A 418 31.76 1.67 -15.04
C LEU A 418 33.08 1.61 -15.84
N GLU A 419 33.81 2.73 -15.91
CA GLU A 419 35.10 2.84 -16.61
C GLU A 419 36.25 2.05 -15.98
N SER A 420 36.07 1.61 -14.73
CA SER A 420 36.96 0.66 -14.06
C SER A 420 36.77 -0.78 -14.55
N VAL A 421 35.62 -1.10 -15.15
CA VAL A 421 35.31 -2.42 -15.70
C VAL A 421 35.63 -2.50 -17.20
N THR A 422 35.31 -1.45 -17.97
CA THR A 422 35.61 -1.37 -19.41
C THR A 422 35.86 0.08 -19.84
N LYS A 423 36.66 0.31 -20.89
CA LYS A 423 36.85 1.65 -21.47
C LYS A 423 35.77 2.03 -22.49
N ASN A 424 34.93 1.09 -22.90
CA ASN A 424 33.85 1.32 -23.86
C ASN A 424 32.60 1.87 -23.16
N VAL A 425 32.69 3.09 -22.61
CA VAL A 425 31.56 3.78 -21.96
C VAL A 425 31.21 5.04 -22.75
N GLU A 426 29.95 5.15 -23.16
CA GLU A 426 29.40 6.29 -23.91
C GLU A 426 28.21 6.89 -23.16
N ARG A 427 28.17 8.22 -23.03
CA ARG A 427 27.03 8.93 -22.45
C ARG A 427 26.17 9.50 -23.57
N LEU A 428 24.88 9.18 -23.54
CA LEU A 428 23.85 9.72 -24.41
C LEU A 428 23.02 10.70 -23.58
N ALA A 429 23.28 12.00 -23.75
CA ALA A 429 22.64 13.06 -22.99
C ALA A 429 22.58 14.35 -23.80
N GLY A 430 21.60 15.19 -23.47
CA GLY A 430 21.62 16.61 -23.78
C GLY A 430 21.36 17.44 -22.54
N ASP A 431 21.05 18.72 -22.72
CA ASP A 431 20.77 19.66 -21.63
C ASP A 431 19.47 19.33 -20.88
N ASP A 432 18.57 18.59 -21.53
CA ASP A 432 17.27 18.21 -20.99
C ASP A 432 16.80 16.84 -21.53
N ARG A 433 15.60 16.44 -21.12
CA ARG A 433 14.96 15.17 -21.52
C ARG A 433 14.69 15.08 -23.03
N HIS A 434 14.46 16.21 -23.69
CA HIS A 434 14.16 16.27 -25.13
C HIS A 434 15.41 15.99 -25.94
N THR A 435 16.45 16.76 -25.66
CA THR A 435 17.78 16.62 -26.28
C THR A 435 18.42 15.27 -25.94
N THR A 436 18.18 14.73 -24.74
CA THR A 436 18.56 13.36 -24.39
C THR A 436 17.85 12.32 -25.27
N SER A 437 16.53 12.44 -25.49
CA SER A 437 15.80 11.53 -26.38
C SER A 437 16.30 11.57 -27.83
N VAL A 438 16.68 12.76 -28.32
CA VAL A 438 17.31 12.96 -29.63
C VAL A 438 18.69 12.30 -29.69
N ALA A 439 19.52 12.43 -28.64
CA ALA A 439 20.83 11.78 -28.57
C ALA A 439 20.69 10.24 -28.60
N VAL A 440 19.69 9.71 -27.90
CA VAL A 440 19.36 8.28 -27.93
C VAL A 440 18.91 7.84 -29.33
N ALA A 441 18.04 8.59 -30.00
CA ALA A 441 17.60 8.29 -31.36
C ALA A 441 18.77 8.30 -32.37
N LYS A 442 19.69 9.25 -32.26
CA LYS A 442 20.92 9.28 -33.09
C LYS A 442 21.77 8.02 -32.87
N ALA A 443 21.91 7.56 -31.63
CA ALA A 443 22.68 6.36 -31.30
C ALA A 443 22.02 5.06 -31.81
N MET A 444 20.69 5.03 -31.95
CA MET A 444 19.96 3.91 -32.57
C MET A 444 20.26 3.79 -34.07
N GLY A 445 20.52 4.91 -34.75
CA GLY A 445 20.82 4.96 -36.18
C GLY A 445 19.57 5.18 -37.03
N SER A 446 19.47 4.49 -38.17
CA SER A 446 18.32 4.64 -39.08
C SER A 446 17.09 3.88 -38.58
N PHE A 447 15.94 4.53 -38.60
CA PHE A 447 14.63 3.96 -38.26
C PHE A 447 13.59 4.35 -39.31
N LYS A 448 12.48 3.61 -39.32
CA LYS A 448 11.34 3.84 -40.23
C LYS A 448 10.20 4.61 -39.57
N GLU A 449 10.11 4.49 -38.25
CA GLU A 449 8.99 4.98 -37.44
C GLU A 449 9.55 5.60 -36.15
N ALA A 450 8.85 6.59 -35.59
CA ALA A 450 9.17 7.19 -34.31
C ALA A 450 7.89 7.45 -33.50
N PHE A 451 7.99 7.36 -32.16
CA PHE A 451 6.91 7.72 -31.26
C PHE A 451 7.23 9.01 -30.53
N VAL A 452 6.26 9.91 -30.45
CA VAL A 452 6.37 11.17 -29.71
C VAL A 452 5.52 11.11 -28.44
N VAL A 453 6.14 11.47 -27.32
CA VAL A 453 5.52 11.44 -25.99
C VAL A 453 5.72 12.75 -25.26
N GLY A 454 4.83 12.99 -24.31
CA GLY A 454 4.88 14.13 -23.40
C GLY A 454 6.12 14.20 -22.52
N ALA A 455 6.66 15.41 -22.31
CA ALA A 455 7.65 15.68 -21.26
C ALA A 455 7.27 15.13 -19.88
N LYS A 456 5.98 15.21 -19.51
CA LYS A 456 5.40 14.74 -18.23
C LYS A 456 4.55 13.46 -18.39
N GLY A 457 4.72 12.77 -19.51
CA GLY A 457 3.93 11.59 -19.89
C GLY A 457 4.66 10.28 -19.64
N GLU A 458 5.35 10.10 -18.51
CA GLU A 458 6.19 8.90 -18.29
C GLU A 458 5.40 7.60 -18.41
N ALA A 459 4.19 7.56 -17.85
CA ALA A 459 3.34 6.37 -17.93
C ALA A 459 2.81 6.10 -19.35
N ASP A 460 2.54 7.16 -20.12
CA ASP A 460 2.14 7.05 -21.54
C ASP A 460 3.32 6.49 -22.36
N ALA A 461 4.53 7.00 -22.12
CA ALA A 461 5.76 6.50 -22.74
C ALA A 461 6.05 5.04 -22.38
N MET A 462 5.85 4.64 -21.12
CA MET A 462 6.02 3.25 -20.71
C MET A 462 4.99 2.30 -21.33
N SER A 463 3.79 2.80 -21.66
CA SER A 463 2.78 1.99 -22.35
C SER A 463 3.22 1.59 -23.75
N ILE A 464 3.91 2.47 -24.48
CA ILE A 464 4.40 2.20 -25.85
C ILE A 464 5.80 1.58 -25.88
N ALA A 465 6.56 1.64 -24.78
CA ALA A 465 7.98 1.27 -24.74
C ALA A 465 8.30 -0.09 -25.36
N ALA A 466 7.57 -1.16 -25.01
CA ALA A 466 7.78 -2.50 -25.55
C ALA A 466 7.52 -2.56 -27.07
N LYS A 467 6.48 -1.86 -27.55
CA LYS A 467 6.16 -1.82 -28.98
C LYS A 467 7.19 -1.00 -29.76
N ALA A 468 7.59 0.15 -29.23
CA ALA A 468 8.64 0.97 -29.81
C ALA A 468 9.96 0.18 -29.92
N ALA A 469 10.29 -0.64 -28.91
CA ALA A 469 11.42 -1.55 -28.99
C ALA A 469 11.26 -2.64 -30.06
N GLU A 470 10.09 -3.28 -30.18
CA GLU A 470 9.80 -4.25 -31.24
C GLU A 470 10.04 -3.66 -32.63
N LEU A 471 9.52 -2.45 -32.87
CA LEU A 471 9.61 -1.73 -34.13
C LEU A 471 10.99 -1.06 -34.33
N LYS A 472 11.85 -1.09 -33.31
CA LYS A 472 13.11 -0.33 -33.24
C LYS A 472 12.90 1.16 -33.55
N ALA A 473 11.77 1.69 -33.12
CA ALA A 473 11.36 3.08 -33.26
C ALA A 473 11.82 3.88 -32.03
N PRO A 474 12.56 5.00 -32.18
CA PRO A 474 12.91 5.84 -31.05
C PRO A 474 11.65 6.44 -30.41
N ILE A 475 11.73 6.67 -29.10
CA ILE A 475 10.78 7.51 -28.38
C ILE A 475 11.38 8.89 -28.23
N ILE A 476 10.77 9.88 -28.87
CA ILE A 476 11.14 11.29 -28.82
C ILE A 476 10.25 11.99 -27.81
N VAL A 477 10.85 12.73 -26.88
CA VAL A 477 10.11 13.51 -25.89
C VAL A 477 9.90 14.92 -26.44
N ASN A 478 8.65 15.35 -26.63
CA ASN A 478 8.35 16.68 -27.19
C ASN A 478 8.73 17.81 -26.22
N GLY A 479 9.23 18.93 -26.73
CA GLY A 479 9.49 20.12 -25.92
C GLY A 479 8.19 20.74 -25.36
N TRP A 480 8.34 21.63 -24.37
CA TRP A 480 7.20 22.28 -23.72
C TRP A 480 6.32 23.11 -24.68
N ASN A 481 6.92 23.72 -25.69
CA ASN A 481 6.23 24.61 -26.64
C ASN A 481 6.47 24.24 -28.11
N ASP A 482 7.57 23.55 -28.44
CA ASP A 482 7.97 23.25 -29.82
C ASP A 482 8.84 21.97 -29.89
N LEU A 483 8.92 21.37 -31.07
CA LEU A 483 9.92 20.36 -31.40
C LEU A 483 11.27 21.02 -31.67
N THR A 484 12.36 20.34 -31.32
CA THR A 484 13.69 20.82 -31.70
C THR A 484 13.93 20.56 -33.19
N ALA A 485 14.73 21.41 -33.84
CA ALA A 485 15.10 21.23 -35.25
C ALA A 485 15.76 19.85 -35.50
N ASP A 486 16.53 19.35 -34.54
CA ASP A 486 17.13 18.02 -34.60
C ASP A 486 16.08 16.90 -34.54
N ALA A 487 15.05 17.04 -33.69
CA ALA A 487 13.96 16.07 -33.63
C ALA A 487 13.17 16.05 -34.96
N ILE A 488 12.87 17.23 -35.50
CA ILE A 488 12.21 17.37 -36.81
C ILE A 488 13.03 16.66 -37.90
N LYS A 489 14.32 16.98 -38.00
CA LYS A 489 15.21 16.39 -39.01
C LYS A 489 15.31 14.86 -38.91
N LEU A 490 15.26 14.31 -37.70
CA LEU A 490 15.33 12.86 -37.48
C LEU A 490 14.03 12.15 -37.90
N MET A 491 12.89 12.80 -37.73
CA MET A 491 11.57 12.23 -38.00
C MET A 491 11.01 12.57 -39.39
N ASP A 492 11.63 13.49 -40.13
CA ASP A 492 11.21 13.89 -41.48
C ASP A 492 11.10 12.70 -42.44
N GLY A 493 9.93 12.53 -43.04
CA GLY A 493 9.59 11.42 -43.94
C GLY A 493 9.47 10.04 -43.27
N LYS A 494 9.35 9.99 -41.93
CA LYS A 494 9.11 8.76 -41.15
C LYS A 494 7.64 8.62 -40.81
N GLU A 495 7.24 7.41 -40.43
CA GLU A 495 5.92 7.19 -39.80
C GLU A 495 5.97 7.67 -38.35
N ILE A 496 5.04 8.51 -37.94
CA ILE A 496 5.05 9.14 -36.62
C ILE A 496 3.76 8.81 -35.87
N GLY A 497 3.91 8.29 -34.65
CA GLY A 497 2.81 8.11 -33.70
C GLY A 497 2.94 9.02 -32.49
N ILE A 498 1.84 9.55 -31.97
CA ILE A 498 1.79 10.25 -30.68
C ILE A 498 1.18 9.33 -29.62
N VAL A 499 1.82 9.28 -28.46
CA VAL A 499 1.25 8.58 -27.29
C VAL A 499 1.14 9.56 -26.12
N GLY A 500 -0.10 9.81 -25.70
CA GLY A 500 -0.44 10.72 -24.62
C GLY A 500 -1.36 11.87 -25.05
N GLY A 501 -1.95 12.48 -24.02
CA GLY A 501 -2.99 13.50 -24.17
C GLY A 501 -2.52 14.82 -24.80
N SER A 502 -3.45 15.61 -25.35
CA SER A 502 -3.17 16.97 -25.85
C SER A 502 -2.56 17.92 -24.80
N ASN A 503 -2.82 17.68 -23.50
CA ASN A 503 -2.19 18.41 -22.40
C ASN A 503 -0.66 18.20 -22.31
N ASN A 504 -0.18 17.07 -22.81
CA ASN A 504 1.23 16.66 -22.76
C ASN A 504 1.91 16.81 -24.13
N VAL A 505 1.17 16.55 -25.20
CA VAL A 505 1.60 16.78 -26.60
C VAL A 505 0.56 17.69 -27.27
N PRO A 506 0.71 19.02 -27.20
CA PRO A 506 -0.27 19.97 -27.72
C PRO A 506 -0.60 19.79 -29.21
N SER A 507 -1.78 20.23 -29.63
CA SER A 507 -2.22 20.16 -31.04
C SER A 507 -1.28 20.90 -31.99
N GLN A 508 -0.58 21.93 -31.52
CA GLN A 508 0.47 22.59 -32.30
C GLN A 508 1.60 21.61 -32.67
N ILE A 509 2.07 20.81 -31.70
CA ILE A 509 3.10 19.78 -31.93
C ILE A 509 2.56 18.70 -32.86
N GLU A 510 1.31 18.28 -32.69
CA GLU A 510 0.67 17.30 -33.59
C GLU A 510 0.62 17.78 -35.03
N ASN A 511 0.27 19.04 -35.28
CA ASN A 511 0.28 19.62 -36.62
C ASN A 511 1.69 19.66 -37.21
N GLN A 512 2.70 20.02 -36.42
CA GLN A 512 4.10 20.00 -36.87
C GLN A 512 4.58 18.59 -37.21
N LEU A 513 4.19 17.60 -36.43
CA LEU A 513 4.49 16.19 -36.73
C LEU A 513 3.77 15.74 -38.00
N ALA A 514 2.52 16.14 -38.21
CA ALA A 514 1.78 15.83 -39.43
C ALA A 514 2.38 16.48 -40.68
N ASP A 515 3.07 17.62 -40.56
CA ASP A 515 3.74 18.23 -41.71
C ASP A 515 4.98 17.47 -42.18
N ILE A 516 5.64 16.74 -41.27
CA ILE A 516 6.90 16.01 -41.53
C ILE A 516 6.70 14.49 -41.60
N ASP A 517 5.54 13.99 -41.20
CA ASP A 517 5.16 12.59 -41.30
C ASP A 517 5.08 12.15 -42.77
N LYS A 518 5.48 10.91 -43.03
CA LYS A 518 5.54 10.30 -44.36
C LYS A 518 4.22 10.41 -45.14
N ASP A 519 3.09 10.22 -44.48
CA ASP A 519 1.75 10.24 -45.07
C ASP A 519 0.98 11.54 -44.76
N ARG A 520 1.71 12.54 -44.21
CA ARG A 520 1.20 13.82 -43.72
C ARG A 520 0.07 13.68 -42.70
N LYS A 521 0.09 12.60 -41.90
CA LYS A 521 -0.95 12.30 -40.92
C LYS A 521 -0.38 11.49 -39.77
N VAL A 522 -0.58 11.99 -38.55
CA VAL A 522 -0.10 11.35 -37.33
C VAL A 522 -1.24 10.67 -36.60
N GLN A 523 -1.00 9.45 -36.09
CA GLN A 523 -1.94 8.77 -35.22
C GLN A 523 -1.67 9.14 -33.76
N ARG A 524 -2.69 9.64 -33.05
CA ARG A 524 -2.64 9.85 -31.60
C ARG A 524 -3.32 8.70 -30.86
N VAL A 525 -2.63 8.17 -29.85
CA VAL A 525 -3.16 7.20 -28.89
C VAL A 525 -3.12 7.81 -27.49
N GLU A 526 -4.29 8.15 -26.94
CA GLU A 526 -4.41 8.85 -25.65
C GLU A 526 -5.60 8.32 -24.85
N GLY A 527 -5.50 8.26 -23.53
CA GLY A 527 -6.62 7.99 -22.62
C GLY A 527 -6.84 9.13 -21.63
N GLU A 528 -7.94 9.08 -20.88
CA GLU A 528 -8.21 10.03 -19.78
C GLU A 528 -7.20 9.85 -18.64
N THR A 529 -6.80 8.60 -18.40
CA THR A 529 -5.79 8.23 -17.42
C THR A 529 -4.66 7.42 -18.06
N ARG A 530 -3.56 7.24 -17.32
CA ARG A 530 -2.46 6.36 -17.75
C ARG A 530 -2.91 4.93 -18.00
N HIS A 531 -3.93 4.44 -17.28
CA HIS A 531 -4.49 3.11 -17.48
C HIS A 531 -5.27 3.05 -18.79
N ASP A 532 -6.01 4.11 -19.13
CA ASP A 532 -6.74 4.21 -20.40
C ASP A 532 -5.80 4.37 -21.60
N THR A 533 -4.70 5.14 -21.47
CA THR A 533 -3.66 5.19 -22.50
C THR A 533 -3.04 3.80 -22.66
N ASN A 534 -2.70 3.11 -21.57
CA ASN A 534 -2.16 1.75 -21.61
C ASN A 534 -3.10 0.77 -22.32
N ALA A 535 -4.39 0.80 -21.98
CA ALA A 535 -5.42 0.01 -22.65
C ALA A 535 -5.49 0.31 -24.16
N LYS A 536 -5.55 1.59 -24.56
CA LYS A 536 -5.62 1.98 -25.97
C LYS A 536 -4.35 1.64 -26.75
N VAL A 537 -3.18 1.70 -26.14
CA VAL A 537 -1.92 1.24 -26.76
C VAL A 537 -1.98 -0.26 -27.02
N ILE A 538 -2.44 -1.05 -26.05
CA ILE A 538 -2.66 -2.50 -26.23
C ILE A 538 -3.69 -2.75 -27.34
N GLU A 539 -4.80 -2.00 -27.35
CA GLU A 539 -5.86 -2.16 -28.34
C GLU A 539 -5.39 -1.86 -29.76
N THR A 540 -4.59 -0.81 -29.92
CA THR A 540 -4.15 -0.27 -31.21
C THR A 540 -3.01 -1.08 -31.82
N TYR A 541 -1.97 -1.39 -31.05
CA TYR A 541 -0.70 -1.91 -31.60
C TYR A 541 -0.52 -3.42 -31.48
N TYR A 542 -1.40 -4.10 -30.75
CA TYR A 542 -1.29 -5.53 -30.52
C TYR A 542 -2.50 -6.29 -31.08
N GLY A 543 -2.21 -7.43 -31.73
CA GLY A 543 -3.21 -8.40 -32.18
C GLY A 543 -3.71 -9.26 -31.02
N LYS A 544 -4.04 -10.52 -31.33
CA LYS A 544 -4.27 -11.52 -30.29
C LYS A 544 -2.99 -11.78 -29.51
N LEU A 545 -3.11 -11.96 -28.20
CA LEU A 545 -1.99 -12.02 -27.26
C LEU A 545 -1.88 -13.41 -26.66
N ASP A 546 -0.74 -14.04 -26.87
CA ASP A 546 -0.33 -15.28 -26.19
C ASP A 546 0.56 -15.03 -24.98
N LYS A 547 0.99 -13.77 -24.77
CA LYS A 547 1.80 -13.36 -23.63
C LYS A 547 1.41 -11.98 -23.13
N LEU A 548 1.38 -11.82 -21.81
CA LEU A 548 1.10 -10.56 -21.12
C LEU A 548 2.14 -10.32 -20.03
N TYR A 549 2.75 -9.15 -20.04
CA TYR A 549 3.59 -8.69 -18.94
C TYR A 549 2.80 -7.74 -18.04
N ILE A 550 3.05 -7.77 -16.72
CA ILE A 550 2.41 -6.87 -15.75
C ILE A 550 3.49 -6.15 -14.96
N ALA A 551 3.40 -4.83 -14.87
CA ALA A 551 4.28 -4.01 -14.04
C ALA A 551 3.49 -2.91 -13.33
N LYS A 552 4.05 -2.35 -12.24
CA LYS A 552 3.42 -1.25 -11.50
C LYS A 552 3.20 -0.03 -12.39
N ASP A 553 2.08 0.63 -12.18
CA ASP A 553 1.58 1.75 -13.01
C ASP A 553 2.14 3.13 -12.68
N GLY A 554 2.94 3.26 -11.62
CA GLY A 554 3.50 4.55 -11.20
C GLY A 554 2.54 5.47 -10.44
N TYR A 555 1.31 5.03 -10.10
CA TYR A 555 0.44 5.85 -9.24
C TYR A 555 1.06 6.04 -7.84
N GLY A 556 1.02 7.29 -7.36
CA GLY A 556 1.64 7.73 -6.11
C GLY A 556 3.15 8.00 -6.21
N ASN A 557 3.87 7.37 -7.14
CA ASN A 557 5.27 7.66 -7.42
C ASN A 557 5.66 7.12 -8.82
N ASN A 558 5.96 8.00 -9.77
CA ASN A 558 6.39 7.62 -11.11
C ASN A 558 7.65 6.74 -11.10
N GLY A 559 8.49 6.80 -10.06
CA GLY A 559 9.63 5.90 -9.85
C GLY A 559 9.29 4.41 -9.82
N MET A 560 8.02 4.03 -9.62
CA MET A 560 7.57 2.63 -9.70
C MET A 560 7.51 2.09 -11.13
N LEU A 561 7.56 2.95 -12.15
CA LEU A 561 7.61 2.56 -13.57
C LEU A 561 8.96 1.97 -13.99
N VAL A 562 9.98 2.05 -13.13
CA VAL A 562 11.33 1.56 -13.43
C VAL A 562 11.37 0.08 -13.80
N ASP A 563 10.49 -0.72 -13.20
CA ASP A 563 10.36 -2.14 -13.49
C ASP A 563 9.81 -2.36 -14.92
N ALA A 564 8.82 -1.56 -15.32
CA ALA A 564 8.27 -1.57 -16.69
C ALA A 564 9.31 -1.12 -17.72
N LEU A 565 10.11 -0.09 -17.39
CA LEU A 565 11.21 0.38 -18.23
C LEU A 565 12.21 -0.75 -18.49
N ALA A 566 12.70 -1.39 -17.43
CA ALA A 566 13.69 -2.46 -17.53
C ALA A 566 13.16 -3.68 -18.30
N ALA A 567 11.86 -4.00 -18.16
CA ALA A 567 11.21 -5.10 -18.88
C ALA A 567 10.85 -4.78 -20.33
N GLY A 568 10.95 -3.53 -20.78
CA GLY A 568 10.64 -3.14 -22.15
C GLY A 568 11.33 -4.00 -23.22
N PRO A 569 12.66 -4.18 -23.18
CA PRO A 569 13.38 -5.05 -24.12
C PRO A 569 13.01 -6.54 -24.00
N LEU A 570 12.63 -7.01 -22.80
CA LEU A 570 12.16 -8.38 -22.59
C LEU A 570 10.81 -8.62 -23.28
N ALA A 571 9.90 -7.65 -23.18
CA ALA A 571 8.55 -7.72 -23.72
C ALA A 571 8.48 -7.46 -25.23
N ALA A 572 9.47 -6.76 -25.79
CA ALA A 572 9.54 -6.38 -27.21
C ALA A 572 9.34 -7.59 -28.15
N GLY A 573 8.26 -7.54 -28.95
CA GLY A 573 7.89 -8.59 -29.90
C GLY A 573 7.32 -9.87 -29.28
N LYS A 574 7.12 -9.91 -27.96
CA LYS A 574 6.52 -11.04 -27.24
C LYS A 574 5.12 -10.73 -26.72
N GLY A 575 4.91 -9.53 -26.19
CA GLY A 575 3.61 -9.10 -25.67
C GLY A 575 3.66 -7.71 -25.03
N PRO A 576 2.50 -7.12 -24.71
CA PRO A 576 2.46 -5.81 -24.07
C PRO A 576 2.82 -5.88 -22.59
N ILE A 577 3.19 -4.71 -22.05
CA ILE A 577 3.29 -4.48 -20.60
C ILE A 577 2.01 -3.76 -20.14
N LEU A 578 1.18 -4.47 -19.38
CA LEU A 578 0.07 -3.91 -18.65
C LEU A 578 0.58 -3.14 -17.43
N LEU A 579 0.22 -1.87 -17.34
CA LEU A 579 0.54 -1.02 -16.20
C LEU A 579 -0.59 -1.11 -15.16
N ALA A 580 -0.38 -1.87 -14.08
CA ALA A 580 -1.35 -2.03 -13.00
C ALA A 580 -0.66 -2.35 -11.67
N LYS A 581 -1.09 -1.68 -10.59
CA LYS A 581 -0.58 -1.94 -9.23
C LYS A 581 -1.63 -2.54 -8.30
N ASN A 582 -2.68 -1.80 -8.00
CA ASN A 582 -3.69 -2.22 -7.02
C ASN A 582 -4.87 -2.95 -7.68
N ASP A 583 -5.18 -2.58 -8.91
CA ASP A 583 -6.31 -3.14 -9.66
C ASP A 583 -6.14 -2.86 -11.17
N ILE A 584 -6.93 -3.53 -12.02
CA ILE A 584 -7.12 -3.18 -13.44
C ILE A 584 -8.43 -2.40 -13.61
N THR A 585 -8.40 -1.38 -14.48
CA THR A 585 -9.59 -0.59 -14.81
C THR A 585 -10.53 -1.34 -15.77
N ASN A 586 -11.75 -0.83 -15.94
CA ASN A 586 -12.69 -1.39 -16.91
C ASN A 586 -12.16 -1.29 -18.35
N SER A 587 -11.45 -0.21 -18.72
CA SER A 587 -10.84 -0.05 -20.04
C SER A 587 -9.75 -1.09 -20.30
N GLN A 588 -8.87 -1.32 -19.32
CA GLN A 588 -7.85 -2.37 -19.39
C GLN A 588 -8.50 -3.76 -19.46
N LYS A 589 -9.47 -4.04 -18.59
CA LYS A 589 -10.18 -5.33 -18.59
C LYS A 589 -10.84 -5.60 -19.94
N ASN A 590 -11.61 -4.65 -20.47
CA ASN A 590 -12.30 -4.81 -21.76
C ASN A 590 -11.31 -5.01 -22.92
N THR A 591 -10.15 -4.36 -22.86
CA THR A 591 -9.10 -4.56 -23.86
C THR A 591 -8.51 -5.96 -23.76
N LEU A 592 -8.19 -6.41 -22.55
CA LEU A 592 -7.66 -7.76 -22.33
C LEU A 592 -8.68 -8.83 -22.70
N ASP A 593 -9.96 -8.68 -22.37
CA ASP A 593 -11.03 -9.60 -22.78
C ASP A 593 -11.09 -9.77 -24.31
N LYS A 594 -10.84 -8.71 -25.08
CA LYS A 594 -10.79 -8.77 -26.54
C LYS A 594 -9.49 -9.36 -27.08
N LYS A 595 -8.35 -9.11 -26.44
CA LYS A 595 -7.02 -9.34 -27.02
C LYS A 595 -6.34 -10.60 -26.50
N LEU A 596 -6.53 -10.95 -25.23
CA LEU A 596 -5.83 -12.04 -24.56
C LEU A 596 -6.45 -13.39 -24.95
N ASN A 597 -5.62 -14.32 -25.41
CA ASN A 597 -6.06 -15.69 -25.73
C ASN A 597 -6.22 -16.52 -24.45
N LEU A 598 -7.16 -17.46 -24.46
CA LEU A 598 -7.25 -18.48 -23.40
C LEU A 598 -5.93 -19.28 -23.38
N GLY A 599 -5.29 -19.35 -22.22
CA GLY A 599 -3.98 -19.98 -22.06
C GLY A 599 -2.77 -19.09 -22.31
N ALA A 600 -2.95 -17.78 -22.53
CA ALA A 600 -1.82 -16.86 -22.63
C ALA A 600 -0.93 -16.90 -21.37
N GLU A 601 0.38 -16.82 -21.59
CA GLU A 601 1.37 -16.78 -20.51
C GLU A 601 1.35 -15.39 -19.85
N VAL A 602 1.31 -15.36 -18.52
CA VAL A 602 1.35 -14.11 -17.76
C VAL A 602 2.65 -14.03 -16.98
N THR A 603 3.38 -12.94 -17.14
CA THR A 603 4.62 -12.66 -16.42
C THR A 603 4.50 -11.34 -15.67
N GLN A 604 4.61 -11.37 -14.35
CA GLN A 604 4.75 -10.17 -13.54
C GLN A 604 6.21 -9.76 -13.41
N ILE A 605 6.43 -8.46 -13.54
CA ILE A 605 7.71 -7.80 -13.36
C ILE A 605 7.72 -7.02 -12.05
N GLY A 606 8.71 -7.33 -11.21
CA GLY A 606 8.90 -6.69 -9.92
C GLY A 606 7.87 -7.10 -8.88
N ASN A 607 8.10 -6.61 -7.66
CA ASN A 607 7.22 -6.83 -6.52
C ASN A 607 6.24 -5.66 -6.34
N GLY A 608 5.13 -5.93 -5.65
CA GLY A 608 4.16 -4.90 -5.23
C GLY A 608 2.97 -4.69 -6.17
N VAL A 609 2.73 -5.59 -7.12
CA VAL A 609 1.43 -5.72 -7.80
C VAL A 609 0.50 -6.55 -6.92
N GLU A 610 -0.67 -6.03 -6.58
CA GLU A 610 -1.64 -6.68 -5.70
C GLU A 610 -2.24 -7.94 -6.33
N LEU A 611 -2.64 -8.89 -5.50
CA LEU A 611 -3.22 -10.17 -5.94
C LEU A 611 -4.53 -9.98 -6.71
N THR A 612 -5.28 -8.93 -6.40
CA THR A 612 -6.52 -8.53 -7.10
C THR A 612 -6.33 -8.34 -8.60
N VAL A 613 -5.20 -7.75 -9.03
CA VAL A 613 -4.83 -7.59 -10.45
C VAL A 613 -4.73 -8.97 -11.12
N VAL A 614 -3.97 -9.87 -10.48
CA VAL A 614 -3.74 -11.22 -10.99
C VAL A 614 -5.02 -12.04 -11.03
N GLN A 615 -5.85 -11.96 -9.99
CA GLN A 615 -7.15 -12.64 -9.94
C GLN A 615 -8.09 -12.17 -11.06
N LYS A 616 -8.12 -10.88 -11.37
CA LYS A 616 -8.96 -10.37 -12.46
C LYS A 616 -8.46 -10.85 -13.82
N ILE A 617 -7.15 -10.86 -14.05
CA ILE A 617 -6.56 -11.42 -15.29
C ILE A 617 -6.82 -12.93 -15.37
N GLY A 618 -6.70 -13.64 -14.25
CA GLY A 618 -7.01 -15.07 -14.18
C GLY A 618 -8.45 -15.40 -14.55
N LYS A 619 -9.42 -14.55 -14.19
CA LYS A 619 -10.82 -14.69 -14.63
C LYS A 619 -10.97 -14.57 -16.15
N ILE A 620 -10.21 -13.69 -16.79
CA ILE A 620 -10.20 -13.56 -18.27
C ILE A 620 -9.65 -14.84 -18.90
N LEU A 621 -8.63 -15.43 -18.29
CA LEU A 621 -7.95 -16.63 -18.77
C LEU A 621 -8.63 -17.95 -18.41
N GLY A 622 -9.68 -17.92 -17.58
CA GLY A 622 -10.42 -19.12 -17.15
C GLY A 622 -9.68 -19.97 -16.12
N TRP A 623 -8.86 -19.36 -15.26
CA TRP A 623 -8.06 -20.02 -14.23
C TRP A 623 -8.82 -20.49 -13.00
#